data_AF-A0A392SLN5-F1
#
_entry.id   AF-A0A392SLN5-F1
#
_cell.length_a   1.000
_cell.length_b   1.000
_cell.length_c   1.000
_cell.angle_alpha   90.00
_cell.angle_beta   90.00
_cell.angle_gamma   90.00
#
_symmetry.space_group_name_H-M   'P 1'
#
loop_
_entity.id
_entity.type
_entity.pdbx_description
1 polymer ?
#
loop_
_entity_poly.entity_id
_entity_poly.type
_entity_poly.pdbx_seq_one_letter_code
_entity_poly.pdbx_strand_id
1 'polypeptide(L)'
;EGDANSKYFHSILASRRRGNSISSIQAGGVTLEGVNPIRQAVFTHFASHFKDTSVERHGVDNLRSKRLNLLESSSLTKPFSEVEVKAAVWDCDSYKSPGPD
;
A
#
# COMPACT_ATOMS: atom_id res chain seq x y z
N GLU A 1 -12.83 -38.36 -5.33
CA GLU A 1 -12.03 -38.21 -4.09
C GLU A 1 -10.90 -37.24 -4.39
N GLY A 2 -10.77 -36.15 -3.63
CA GLY A 2 -9.70 -35.15 -3.84
C GLY A 2 -8.43 -35.57 -3.11
N ASP A 3 -7.26 -35.40 -3.75
CA ASP A 3 -5.98 -35.72 -3.12
C ASP A 3 -5.69 -34.76 -1.94
N ALA A 4 -4.82 -35.19 -1.02
CA ALA A 4 -4.46 -34.47 0.21
C ALA A 4 -4.13 -32.98 0.00
N ASN A 5 -3.63 -32.59 -1.18
CA ASN A 5 -3.33 -31.21 -1.55
C ASN A 5 -4.59 -30.34 -1.59
N SER A 6 -5.71 -30.86 -2.13
CA SER A 6 -7.00 -30.15 -2.10
C SER A 6 -7.49 -29.92 -0.66
N LYS A 7 -7.35 -30.91 0.22
CA LYS A 7 -7.75 -30.79 1.64
C LYS A 7 -6.97 -29.70 2.37
N TYR A 8 -5.67 -29.58 2.10
CA TYR A 8 -4.83 -28.52 2.65
C TYR A 8 -5.31 -27.13 2.20
N PHE A 9 -5.46 -26.90 0.89
CA PHE A 9 -5.90 -25.59 0.38
C PHE A 9 -7.32 -25.22 0.85
N HIS A 10 -8.24 -26.18 0.87
CA HIS A 10 -9.59 -25.93 1.39
C HIS A 10 -9.60 -25.57 2.88
N SER A 11 -8.74 -26.21 3.69
CA SER A 11 -8.55 -25.87 5.10
C SER A 11 -8.07 -24.42 5.27
N ILE A 12 -7.04 -24.02 4.51
CA ILE A 12 -6.51 -22.65 4.53
C ILE A 12 -7.58 -21.63 4.11
N LEU A 13 -8.32 -21.89 3.04
CA LEU A 13 -9.41 -21.02 2.57
C LEU A 13 -10.53 -20.92 3.60
N ALA A 14 -10.94 -22.03 4.22
CA ALA A 14 -11.95 -22.03 5.26
C ALA A 14 -11.50 -21.24 6.49
N SER A 15 -10.23 -21.37 6.89
CA SER A 15 -9.64 -20.60 7.99
C SER A 15 -9.63 -19.10 7.68
N ARG A 16 -9.16 -18.72 6.49
CA ARG A 16 -9.19 -17.32 6.02
C ARG A 16 -10.61 -16.77 5.98
N ARG A 17 -11.57 -17.54 5.48
CA ARG A 17 -12.98 -17.14 5.41
C ARG A 17 -13.57 -16.90 6.80
N ARG A 18 -13.24 -17.75 7.79
CA ARG A 18 -13.67 -17.54 9.19
C ARG A 18 -13.01 -16.31 9.80
N GLY A 19 -11.69 -16.15 9.61
CA GLY A 19 -10.95 -15.00 10.14
C GLY A 19 -11.35 -13.65 9.53
N ASN A 20 -11.76 -13.65 8.27
CA ASN A 20 -12.19 -12.44 7.56
C ASN A 20 -13.70 -12.16 7.69
N SER A 21 -14.45 -13.02 8.38
CA SER A 21 -15.89 -12.83 8.56
C SER A 21 -16.13 -11.86 9.72
N ILE A 22 -16.78 -10.74 9.43
CA ILE A 22 -17.22 -9.79 10.45
C ILE A 22 -18.61 -10.23 10.94
N SER A 23 -18.69 -10.75 12.16
CA SER A 23 -19.94 -11.21 12.78
C SER A 23 -20.72 -10.09 13.48
N SER A 24 -20.00 -9.13 14.06
CA SER A 24 -20.57 -7.99 14.77
C SER A 24 -19.62 -6.80 14.74
N ILE A 25 -20.17 -5.59 14.88
CA ILE A 25 -19.41 -4.34 15.03
C ILE A 25 -20.06 -3.48 16.10
N GLN A 26 -19.30 -2.57 16.71
CA GLN A 26 -19.86 -1.54 17.59
C GLN A 26 -19.92 -0.19 16.86
N ALA A 27 -21.10 0.43 16.84
CA ALA A 27 -21.30 1.75 16.24
C ALA A 27 -22.21 2.58 17.16
N GLY A 28 -21.73 3.76 17.58
CA GLY A 28 -22.50 4.66 18.46
C GLY A 28 -22.87 4.04 19.81
N GLY A 29 -22.03 3.15 20.35
CA GLY A 29 -22.27 2.45 21.62
C GLY A 29 -23.20 1.22 21.51
N VAL A 30 -23.74 0.92 20.33
CA VAL A 30 -24.61 -0.23 20.09
C VAL A 30 -23.87 -1.32 19.33
N THR A 31 -24.05 -2.57 19.72
CA THR A 31 -23.57 -3.73 18.97
C THR A 31 -24.53 -4.04 17.83
N LEU A 32 -24.02 -4.03 16.60
CA LEU A 32 -24.75 -4.39 15.39
C LEU A 32 -24.34 -5.79 14.94
N GLU A 33 -25.32 -6.63 14.65
CA GLU A 33 -25.13 -7.98 14.15
C GLU A 33 -25.86 -8.17 12.82
N GLY A 34 -25.36 -9.08 12.00
CA GLY A 34 -25.93 -9.40 10.69
C GLY A 34 -25.41 -8.52 9.55
N VAL A 35 -25.48 -9.08 8.35
CA VAL A 35 -24.82 -8.52 7.14
C VAL A 35 -25.33 -7.13 6.78
N ASN A 36 -26.65 -6.93 6.79
CA ASN A 36 -27.24 -5.66 6.35
C ASN A 36 -26.93 -4.49 7.31
N PRO A 37 -27.13 -4.60 8.64
CA PRO A 37 -26.76 -3.55 9.58
C PRO A 37 -25.27 -3.20 9.55
N ILE A 38 -24.40 -4.23 9.52
CA ILE A 38 -22.95 -4.05 9.44
C ILE A 38 -22.58 -3.30 8.15
N ARG A 39 -23.08 -3.74 7.00
CA ARG A 39 -22.80 -3.11 5.71
C ARG A 39 -23.25 -1.65 5.67
N GLN A 40 -24.44 -1.36 6.19
CA GLN A 40 -24.95 0.00 6.22
C GLN A 40 -24.12 0.91 7.12
N ALA A 41 -23.75 0.45 8.32
CA ALA A 41 -22.93 1.22 9.25
C ALA A 41 -21.54 1.51 8.68
N VAL A 42 -20.88 0.52 8.06
CA VAL A 42 -19.58 0.70 7.39
C VAL A 42 -19.70 1.72 6.25
N PHE A 43 -20.73 1.57 5.40
CA PHE A 43 -20.95 2.51 4.30
C PHE A 43 -21.15 3.94 4.80
N THR A 44 -22.04 4.14 5.77
CA THR A 44 -22.33 5.47 6.32
C THR A 44 -21.08 6.10 6.94
N HIS A 45 -20.30 5.33 7.69
CA HIS A 45 -19.05 5.79 8.30
C HIS A 45 -18.07 6.33 7.26
N PHE A 46 -17.73 5.52 6.26
CA PHE A 46 -16.76 5.94 5.23
C PHE A 46 -17.33 7.00 4.30
N ALA A 47 -18.62 6.95 3.94
CA ALA A 47 -19.25 8.00 3.15
C ALA A 47 -19.22 9.36 3.84
N SER A 48 -19.39 9.41 5.17
CA SER A 48 -19.21 10.62 5.95
C SER A 48 -17.74 11.03 6.01
N HIS A 49 -16.85 10.09 6.29
CA HIS A 49 -15.42 10.37 6.44
C HIS A 49 -14.79 10.93 5.16
N PHE A 50 -15.16 10.41 3.98
CA PHE A 50 -14.66 10.92 2.70
C PHE A 50 -15.29 12.25 2.27
N LYS A 51 -16.45 12.61 2.82
CA LYS A 51 -17.07 13.93 2.61
C LYS A 51 -16.50 14.99 3.56
N ASP A 52 -15.85 14.58 4.63
CA ASP A 52 -15.29 15.49 5.59
C ASP A 52 -14.09 16.24 4.97
N THR A 53 -14.26 17.54 4.77
CA THR A 53 -13.22 18.43 4.21
C THR A 53 -12.06 18.63 5.19
N SER A 54 -12.28 18.32 6.48
CA SER A 54 -11.27 18.39 7.53
C SER A 54 -10.40 17.13 7.53
N VAL A 55 -9.54 16.99 6.51
CA VAL A 55 -8.38 16.11 6.65
C VAL A 55 -7.43 16.80 7.62
N GLU A 56 -7.32 16.28 8.85
CA GLU A 56 -6.18 16.50 9.75
C GLU A 56 -4.93 16.01 9.02
N ARG A 57 -4.44 16.83 8.10
CA ARG A 57 -3.22 16.56 7.37
C ARG A 57 -2.13 16.90 8.34
N HIS A 58 -1.62 15.88 9.05
CA HIS A 58 -0.44 16.05 9.88
C HIS A 58 0.63 16.74 9.03
N GLY A 59 0.86 18.01 9.33
CA GLY A 59 1.85 18.80 8.63
C GLY A 59 3.18 18.08 8.75
N VAL A 60 3.94 18.05 7.65
CA VAL A 60 5.35 17.68 7.71
C VAL A 60 6.19 18.78 8.37
N ASP A 61 5.57 19.69 9.13
CA ASP A 61 6.19 20.84 9.80
C ASP A 61 7.28 20.40 10.78
N ASN A 62 7.21 19.15 11.27
CA ASN A 62 8.22 18.53 12.13
C ASN A 62 9.36 17.85 11.34
N LEU A 63 9.21 17.68 10.03
CA LEU A 63 10.29 17.20 9.16
C LEU A 63 11.11 18.41 8.72
N ARG A 64 12.23 18.65 9.39
CA ARG A 64 13.28 19.55 8.89
C ARG A 64 13.93 18.90 7.65
N SER A 65 13.26 19.02 6.51
CA SER A 65 13.83 18.62 5.22
C SER A 65 15.08 19.46 4.96
N LYS A 66 16.22 18.79 4.71
CA LYS A 66 17.41 19.48 4.25
C LYS A 66 17.09 20.09 2.89
N ARG A 67 17.21 21.41 2.78
CA ARG A 67 17.06 22.11 1.49
C ARG A 67 18.40 22.10 0.78
N LEU A 68 18.37 21.70 -0.49
CA LEU A 68 19.54 21.80 -1.35
C LEU A 68 19.93 23.27 -1.51
N ASN A 69 21.22 23.53 -1.47
CA ASN A 69 21.75 24.84 -1.86
C ASN A 69 21.66 25.02 -3.38
N LEU A 70 21.91 26.24 -3.85
CA LEU A 70 21.78 26.58 -5.28
C LEU A 70 22.67 25.70 -6.16
N LEU A 71 23.90 25.41 -5.73
CA LEU A 71 24.85 24.61 -6.49
C LEU A 71 24.38 23.16 -6.60
N GLU A 72 23.95 22.56 -5.49
CA GLU A 72 23.38 21.21 -5.46
C GLU A 72 22.16 21.11 -6.38
N SER A 73 21.25 22.09 -6.30
CA SER A 73 20.06 22.13 -7.16
C SER A 73 20.43 22.25 -8.64
N SER A 74 21.39 23.10 -8.98
CA SER A 74 21.89 23.24 -10.36
C SER A 74 22.61 21.99 -10.86
N SER A 75 23.32 21.28 -9.98
CA SER A 75 23.99 20.03 -10.33
C SER A 75 23.01 18.89 -10.60
N LEU A 76 21.80 18.91 -10.03
CA LEU A 76 20.77 17.90 -10.29
C LEU A 76 20.03 18.13 -11.61
N THR A 77 20.00 19.37 -12.11
CA THR A 77 19.30 19.73 -13.36
C THR A 77 20.22 19.90 -14.56
N LYS A 78 21.54 19.74 -14.38
CA LYS A 78 22.50 19.78 -15.47
C LYS A 78 22.26 18.63 -16.46
N PRO A 79 22.44 18.84 -17.77
CA PRO A 79 22.40 17.76 -18.74
C PRO A 79 23.54 16.76 -18.49
N PHE A 80 23.31 15.49 -18.84
CA PHE A 80 24.32 14.44 -18.73
C PHE A 80 25.46 14.67 -19.72
N SER A 81 26.69 14.42 -19.27
CA SER A 81 27.85 14.38 -20.15
C SER A 81 27.98 13.01 -20.83
N GLU A 82 28.62 12.97 -22.01
CA GLU A 82 28.88 11.72 -22.72
C GLU A 82 29.73 10.74 -21.87
N VAL A 83 30.65 11.27 -21.06
CA VAL A 83 31.49 10.47 -20.16
C VAL A 83 30.65 9.84 -19.05
N GLU A 84 29.76 10.60 -18.39
CA GLU A 84 28.84 10.07 -17.37
C GLU A 84 27.94 8.98 -17.97
N VAL A 85 27.41 9.19 -19.17
CA VAL A 85 26.56 8.20 -19.85
C VAL A 85 27.35 6.92 -20.16
N LYS A 86 28.55 7.02 -20.74
CA LYS A 86 29.40 5.86 -21.03
C LYS A 86 29.78 5.10 -19.76
N ALA A 87 30.13 5.82 -18.69
CA ALA A 87 30.43 5.23 -17.39
C ALA A 87 29.22 4.46 -16.85
N ALA A 88 28.04 5.08 -16.80
CA ALA A 88 26.82 4.43 -16.30
C ALA A 88 26.42 3.18 -17.10
N VAL A 89 26.62 3.19 -18.43
CA VAL A 89 26.35 2.03 -19.28
C VAL A 89 27.31 0.87 -18.99
N TRP A 90 28.58 1.16 -18.67
CA TRP A 90 29.57 0.14 -18.30
C TRP A 90 29.51 -0.31 -16.84
N ASP A 91 29.04 0.54 -15.94
CA ASP A 91 28.82 0.22 -14.52
C ASP A 91 27.52 -0.56 -14.28
N CYS A 92 26.65 -0.66 -15.29
CA CYS A 92 25.47 -1.51 -15.27
C CYS A 92 25.90 -2.99 -15.33
N ASP A 93 26.08 -3.59 -14.15
CA ASP A 93 26.33 -5.02 -14.01
C ASP A 93 25.30 -5.87 -14.76
N SER A 94 25.77 -6.97 -15.34
CA SER A 94 24.99 -7.90 -16.17
C SER A 94 23.93 -8.73 -15.42
N TYR A 95 23.42 -8.26 -14.28
CA TYR A 95 22.25 -8.83 -13.59
C TYR A 95 20.98 -8.60 -14.43
N LYS A 96 20.99 -9.10 -15.65
CA LYS A 96 19.80 -9.41 -16.42
C LYS A 96 19.04 -10.46 -15.62
N SER A 97 17.73 -10.27 -15.57
CA SER A 97 16.78 -11.28 -15.14
C SER A 97 17.22 -12.65 -15.69
N PRO A 98 17.23 -13.72 -14.87
CA PRO A 98 17.49 -15.05 -15.38
C PRO A 98 16.53 -15.28 -16.54
N GLY A 99 17.09 -15.51 -17.74
CA GLY A 99 16.29 -15.91 -18.89
C GLY A 99 15.54 -17.19 -18.54
N PRO A 100 14.40 -17.47 -19.19
CA PRO A 100 13.68 -18.70 -18.96
C PRO A 100 14.56 -19.88 -19.40
N ASP A 101 14.86 -20.77 -18.46
CA ASP A 101 15.19 -22.17 -18.73
C ASP A 101 13.95 -23.00 -18.33
#